data_AF-A0A6S7HSA3-F1
#
_entry.id   AF-A0A6S7HSA3-F1
#
_cell.length_a   1.000
_cell.length_b   1.000
_cell.length_c   1.000
_cell.angle_alpha   90.00
_cell.angle_beta   90.00
_cell.angle_gamma   90.00
#
_symmetry.space_group_name_H-M   'P 1'
#
loop_
_entity.id
_entity.type
_entity.pdbx_description
1 polymer ?
#
loop_
_entity_poly.entity_id
_entity_poly.type
_entity_poly.pdbx_seq_one_letter_code
_entity_poly.pdbx_strand_id
1 'polypeptide(L)'
;MCHVSVLIFAFYFKVHVSDNARVPDHCYMYALSEITDKDFKYKWKHKHDESCEQCESLDLTLKNIEQAIDECTFSSEEERDETLYLFTSAVRAINLWKGHQLRSVRKDQARLDVINLLKDEKTVYIVNDWAMKFLPHQYRVSQSDWFGKKEISWHISVVFRKANGQLESRGFIHIIEFCSQDSAAIVLIMQYVRKTLETENPKLKRAFFRQDNAGCYHSASTILACHHIAKTTGIKISRIDFSDPQGGKGSADRLAATCKCHIGLFVNEGNDVTNAEEMKNALLSHGGVEGVRVTVVPYIDDSFVAQLDKIPGISKLNNFEFKGRNIVTWRAYDVGKGKRISLSKIQAEDTKRNQQPVTTEFEKAVQEEEAEESESPIYSCPQEG
;
A
#
# COMPACT_ATOMS: atom_id res chain seq x y z
N MET A 1 -5.74 28.88 -15.28
CA MET A 1 -5.54 29.45 -13.94
C MET A 1 -6.04 28.53 -12.82
N CYS A 2 -7.25 27.93 -12.87
CA CYS A 2 -7.75 27.03 -11.82
C CYS A 2 -6.82 25.87 -11.42
N HIS A 3 -6.21 25.15 -12.37
CA HIS A 3 -5.31 24.04 -12.03
C HIS A 3 -4.03 24.48 -11.30
N VAL A 4 -3.51 25.67 -11.60
CA VAL A 4 -2.30 26.21 -10.97
C VAL A 4 -2.59 26.66 -9.55
N SER A 5 -3.74 27.32 -9.31
CA SER A 5 -4.18 27.71 -7.97
C SER A 5 -4.46 26.51 -7.06
N VAL A 6 -5.06 25.43 -7.58
CA VAL A 6 -5.29 24.19 -6.82
C VAL A 6 -3.97 23.49 -6.49
N LEU A 7 -3.00 23.45 -7.41
CA LEU A 7 -1.67 22.89 -7.17
C LEU A 7 -0.87 23.70 -6.14
N ILE A 8 -0.93 25.03 -6.22
CA ILE A 8 -0.28 25.93 -5.27
C ILE A 8 -0.87 25.73 -3.87
N PHE A 9 -2.21 25.69 -3.75
CA PHE A 9 -2.86 25.44 -2.46
C PHE A 9 -2.58 24.03 -1.93
N ALA A 10 -2.56 23.01 -2.80
CA ALA A 10 -2.22 21.63 -2.43
C ALA A 10 -0.79 21.51 -1.88
N PHE A 11 0.16 22.19 -2.51
CA PHE A 11 1.57 22.18 -2.10
C PHE A 11 1.75 23.00 -0.82
N TYR A 12 1.22 24.22 -0.77
CA TYR A 12 1.25 25.08 0.40
C TYR A 12 0.67 24.37 1.64
N PHE A 13 -0.52 23.79 1.51
CA PHE A 13 -1.16 23.08 2.61
C PHE A 13 -0.33 21.89 3.13
N LYS A 14 0.36 21.15 2.25
CA LYS A 14 1.23 20.03 2.69
C LYS A 14 2.52 20.49 3.40
N VAL A 15 3.07 21.67 3.07
CA VAL A 15 4.33 22.15 3.68
C VAL A 15 4.08 22.83 5.03
N HIS A 16 2.88 23.34 5.28
CA HIS A 16 2.56 24.10 6.50
C HIS A 16 1.86 23.29 7.61
N VAL A 17 1.76 21.96 7.47
CA VAL A 17 1.11 21.10 8.45
C VAL A 17 2.10 20.44 9.41
N SER A 18 1.74 20.35 10.69
CA SER A 18 2.54 19.66 11.72
C SER A 18 1.66 19.12 12.85
N ASP A 19 2.21 18.33 13.77
CA ASP A 19 1.48 17.83 14.94
C ASP A 19 1.21 18.92 15.97
N ASN A 20 2.06 19.94 16.03
CA ASN A 20 2.03 21.01 17.03
C ASN A 20 1.60 22.37 16.44
N ALA A 21 1.06 22.40 15.21
CA ALA A 21 0.56 23.62 14.60
C ALA A 21 -0.56 24.24 15.44
N ARG A 22 -0.52 25.56 15.62
CA ARG A 22 -1.55 26.32 16.35
C ARG A 22 -2.74 26.74 15.48
N VAL A 23 -2.64 26.56 14.16
CA VAL A 23 -3.80 26.68 13.27
C VAL A 23 -4.53 25.33 13.25
N PRO A 24 -5.84 25.27 13.57
CA PRO A 24 -6.61 24.02 13.64
C PRO A 24 -6.50 23.15 12.36
N ASP A 25 -6.60 23.78 11.20
CA ASP A 25 -6.53 23.12 9.89
C ASP A 25 -5.13 22.59 9.55
N HIS A 26 -4.09 23.16 10.16
CA HIS A 26 -2.70 22.76 9.91
C HIS A 26 -2.22 21.71 10.91
N CYS A 27 -2.92 21.55 12.03
CA CYS A 27 -2.63 20.50 12.98
C CYS A 27 -3.26 19.19 12.51
N TYR A 28 -2.47 18.30 11.92
CA TYR A 28 -3.00 17.02 11.44
C TYR A 28 -3.56 16.16 12.57
N MET A 29 -3.07 16.30 13.81
CA MET A 29 -3.60 15.55 14.96
C MET A 29 -4.97 16.07 15.36
N TYR A 30 -5.19 17.37 15.17
CA TYR A 30 -6.46 18.04 15.39
C TYR A 30 -7.46 17.75 14.29
N ALA A 31 -7.12 18.11 13.06
CA ALA A 31 -8.03 18.06 11.93
C ALA A 31 -8.39 16.62 11.50
N LEU A 32 -7.56 15.61 11.81
CA LEU A 32 -7.89 14.20 11.55
C LEU A 32 -8.53 13.47 12.75
N SER A 33 -8.66 14.13 13.90
CA SER A 33 -9.26 13.52 15.09
C SER A 33 -10.79 13.48 14.98
N GLU A 34 -11.37 12.35 15.36
CA GLU A 34 -12.83 12.20 15.39
C GLU A 34 -13.41 12.77 16.69
N ILE A 35 -14.56 13.44 16.60
CA ILE A 35 -15.24 14.01 17.77
C ILE A 35 -16.09 12.95 18.48
N THR A 36 -16.70 12.05 17.70
CA THR A 36 -17.72 11.08 18.15
C THR A 36 -17.12 9.76 18.61
N ASP A 37 -16.05 9.29 17.95
CA ASP A 37 -15.40 8.02 18.27
C ASP A 37 -14.19 8.23 19.19
N LYS A 38 -14.33 7.81 20.46
CA LYS A 38 -13.28 7.95 21.49
C LYS A 38 -11.99 7.21 21.15
N ASP A 39 -12.03 6.21 20.27
CA ASP A 39 -10.84 5.45 19.87
C ASP A 39 -9.98 6.20 18.85
N PHE A 40 -10.60 7.04 18.02
CA PHE A 40 -9.94 7.89 17.02
C PHE A 40 -9.85 9.37 17.43
N LYS A 41 -10.31 9.69 18.64
CA LYS A 41 -10.20 11.02 19.21
C LYS A 41 -8.80 11.24 19.78
N TYR A 42 -8.11 12.26 19.30
CA TYR A 42 -6.86 12.72 19.88
C TYR A 42 -7.12 13.72 21.01
N LYS A 43 -6.32 13.64 22.08
CA LYS A 43 -6.32 14.63 23.16
C LYS A 43 -5.16 15.59 22.92
N TRP A 44 -5.50 16.82 22.55
CA TRP A 44 -4.54 17.86 22.19
C TRP A 44 -3.59 18.18 23.35
N LYS A 45 -2.33 18.47 23.02
CA LYS A 45 -1.28 18.85 23.98
C LYS A 45 -0.94 20.34 23.92
N HIS A 46 -1.49 21.06 22.94
CA HIS A 46 -1.25 22.48 22.67
C HIS A 46 -2.57 23.19 22.30
N LYS A 47 -2.50 24.52 22.16
CA LYS A 47 -3.64 25.37 21.79
C LYS A 47 -3.76 25.50 20.27
N HIS A 48 -4.99 25.70 19.81
CA HIS A 48 -5.30 26.01 18.41
C HIS A 48 -5.92 27.41 18.30
N ASP A 49 -5.11 28.43 18.52
CA ASP A 49 -5.49 29.84 18.69
C ASP A 49 -4.88 30.77 17.62
N GLU A 50 -4.26 30.21 16.59
CA GLU A 50 -3.82 30.94 15.40
C GLU A 50 -4.77 30.67 14.23
N SER A 51 -4.75 31.57 13.25
CA SER A 51 -5.48 31.39 12.01
C SER A 51 -4.58 31.50 10.78
N CYS A 52 -5.08 30.99 9.66
CA CYS A 52 -4.39 31.00 8.38
C CYS A 52 -5.27 31.74 7.38
N GLU A 53 -4.76 32.84 6.82
CA GLU A 53 -5.48 33.70 5.86
C GLU A 53 -6.04 32.90 4.68
N GLN A 54 -5.29 31.91 4.18
CA GLN A 54 -5.75 31.10 3.06
C GLN A 54 -6.88 30.13 3.45
N CYS A 55 -6.82 29.55 4.65
CA CYS A 55 -7.90 28.69 5.17
C CYS A 55 -9.16 29.54 5.43
N GLU A 56 -8.99 30.72 6.03
CA GLU A 56 -10.08 31.66 6.26
C GLU A 56 -10.70 32.17 4.95
N SER A 57 -9.87 32.46 3.95
CA SER A 57 -10.32 32.88 2.62
C SER A 57 -11.16 31.79 1.93
N LEU A 58 -10.75 30.52 2.03
CA LEU A 58 -11.54 29.41 1.53
C LEU A 58 -12.88 29.31 2.25
N ASP A 59 -12.88 29.33 3.58
CA ASP A 59 -14.11 29.26 4.39
C ASP A 59 -15.05 30.43 4.10
N LEU A 60 -14.51 31.64 3.96
CA LEU A 60 -15.27 32.84 3.60
C LEU A 60 -15.87 32.71 2.20
N THR A 61 -15.11 32.18 1.25
CA THR A 61 -15.61 31.95 -0.12
C THR A 61 -16.77 30.96 -0.13
N LEU A 62 -16.66 29.87 0.63
CA LEU A 62 -17.74 28.88 0.76
C LEU A 62 -19.00 29.49 1.39
N LYS A 63 -18.84 30.31 2.44
CA LYS A 63 -19.96 31.05 3.06
C LYS A 63 -20.62 32.05 2.11
N ASN A 64 -19.82 32.77 1.33
CA ASN A 64 -20.35 33.73 0.36
C ASN A 64 -21.15 33.04 -0.74
N ILE A 65 -20.72 31.85 -1.18
CA ILE A 65 -21.47 31.04 -2.14
C ILE A 65 -22.77 30.52 -1.51
N GLU A 66 -22.72 30.03 -0.27
CA GLU A 66 -23.91 29.60 0.48
C GLU A 66 -24.94 30.73 0.60
N GLN A 67 -24.50 31.92 1.00
CA GLN A 67 -25.35 33.10 1.10
C GLN A 67 -25.92 33.52 -0.26
N ALA A 68 -25.11 33.49 -1.33
CA ALA A 68 -25.60 33.80 -2.66
C ALA A 68 -26.65 32.80 -3.17
N ILE A 69 -26.55 31.52 -2.78
CA ILE A 69 -27.56 30.50 -3.05
C ILE A 69 -28.84 30.81 -2.27
N ASP A 70 -28.73 31.19 -0.99
CA ASP A 70 -29.89 31.52 -0.15
C ASP A 70 -30.64 32.78 -0.63
N GLU A 71 -29.91 33.76 -1.17
CA GLU A 71 -30.48 35.01 -1.70
C GLU A 71 -30.99 34.89 -3.15
N CYS A 72 -30.68 33.79 -3.84
CA CYS A 72 -31.06 33.58 -5.24
C CYS A 72 -32.55 33.23 -5.40
N THR A 73 -33.21 33.84 -6.37
CA THR A 73 -34.53 33.40 -6.84
C THR A 73 -34.38 32.31 -7.91
N PHE A 74 -34.70 31.08 -7.55
CA PHE A 74 -34.74 29.93 -8.46
C PHE A 74 -36.02 29.88 -9.28
N SER A 75 -35.96 29.32 -10.49
CA SER A 75 -37.12 29.18 -11.37
C SER A 75 -38.07 28.06 -10.90
N SER A 76 -37.54 27.07 -10.17
CA SER A 76 -38.30 25.97 -9.55
C SER A 76 -37.66 25.51 -8.24
N GLU A 77 -38.43 24.78 -7.43
CA GLU A 77 -37.92 24.11 -6.23
C GLU A 77 -36.88 23.03 -6.56
N GLU A 78 -37.06 22.33 -7.68
CA GLU A 78 -36.10 21.31 -8.16
C GLU A 78 -34.73 21.92 -8.46
N GLU A 79 -34.68 23.08 -9.11
CA GLU A 79 -33.42 23.79 -9.42
C GLU A 79 -32.70 24.24 -8.15
N ARG A 80 -33.48 24.69 -7.15
CA ARG A 80 -32.95 25.05 -5.82
C ARG A 80 -32.32 23.84 -5.13
N ASP A 81 -33.04 22.73 -5.10
CA ASP A 81 -32.58 21.51 -4.42
C ASP A 81 -31.35 20.89 -5.10
N GLU A 82 -31.30 20.89 -6.44
CA GLU A 82 -30.13 20.46 -7.19
C GLU A 82 -28.92 21.36 -6.89
N THR A 83 -29.11 22.68 -6.88
CA THR A 83 -28.05 23.64 -6.57
C THR A 83 -27.51 23.44 -5.15
N LEU A 84 -28.39 23.27 -4.17
CA LEU A 84 -28.01 23.03 -2.78
C LEU A 84 -27.28 21.68 -2.61
N TYR A 85 -27.73 20.65 -3.33
CA TYR A 85 -27.07 19.34 -3.34
C TYR A 85 -25.66 19.42 -3.92
N LEU A 86 -25.48 20.13 -5.05
CA LEU A 86 -24.19 20.35 -5.68
C LEU A 86 -23.24 21.13 -4.76
N PHE A 87 -23.72 22.22 -4.17
CA PHE A 87 -22.95 23.01 -3.21
C PHE A 87 -22.50 22.18 -2.01
N THR A 88 -23.44 21.49 -1.35
CA THR A 88 -23.15 20.63 -0.19
C THR A 88 -22.15 19.52 -0.56
N SER A 89 -22.31 18.93 -1.75
CA SER A 89 -21.40 17.90 -2.26
C SER A 89 -20.00 18.45 -2.52
N ALA A 90 -19.89 19.66 -3.06
CA ALA A 90 -18.62 20.34 -3.30
C ALA A 90 -17.90 20.70 -1.99
N VAL A 91 -18.61 21.28 -1.02
CA VAL A 91 -18.06 21.57 0.33
C VAL A 91 -17.55 20.29 0.99
N ARG A 92 -18.33 19.21 0.92
CA ARG A 92 -17.91 17.90 1.42
C ARG A 92 -16.66 17.39 0.70
N ALA A 93 -16.59 17.51 -0.62
CA ALA A 93 -15.42 17.09 -1.41
C ALA A 93 -14.16 17.88 -1.03
N ILE A 94 -14.27 19.20 -0.83
CA ILE A 94 -13.16 20.07 -0.38
C ILE A 94 -12.66 19.63 0.99
N ASN A 95 -13.56 19.36 1.95
CA ASN A 95 -13.19 18.89 3.28
C ASN A 95 -12.54 17.49 3.26
N LEU A 96 -13.07 16.57 2.44
CA LEU A 96 -12.46 15.26 2.23
C LEU A 96 -11.07 15.37 1.61
N TRP A 97 -10.88 16.32 0.69
CA TRP A 97 -9.59 16.62 0.08
C TRP A 97 -8.59 17.22 1.09
N LYS A 98 -8.97 18.22 1.91
CA LYS A 98 -8.14 18.74 3.01
C LYS A 98 -7.68 17.59 3.92
N GLY A 99 -8.62 16.75 4.36
CA GLY A 99 -8.32 15.57 5.16
C GLY A 99 -7.40 14.57 4.47
N HIS A 100 -7.54 14.37 3.15
CA HIS A 100 -6.64 13.53 2.36
C HIS A 100 -5.21 14.09 2.35
N GLN A 101 -5.03 15.40 2.17
CA GLN A 101 -3.70 16.02 2.21
C GLN A 101 -3.01 15.79 3.56
N LEU A 102 -3.73 15.96 4.67
CA LEU A 102 -3.20 15.70 6.02
C LEU A 102 -2.86 14.22 6.23
N ARG A 103 -3.73 13.31 5.78
CA ARG A 103 -3.48 11.86 5.85
C ARG A 103 -2.25 11.47 5.05
N SER A 104 -2.04 12.05 3.87
CA SER A 104 -0.86 11.82 3.06
C SER A 104 0.43 12.14 3.82
N VAL A 105 0.48 13.28 4.54
CA VAL A 105 1.64 13.64 5.38
C VAL A 105 1.80 12.67 6.55
N ARG A 106 0.72 12.32 7.27
CA ARG A 106 0.77 11.33 8.36
C ARG A 106 1.24 9.96 7.92
N LYS A 107 0.82 9.50 6.74
CA LYS A 107 1.23 8.23 6.18
C LYS A 107 2.72 8.23 5.83
N ASP A 108 3.26 9.36 5.38
CA ASP A 108 4.70 9.46 5.17
C ASP A 108 5.48 9.42 6.50
N GLN A 109 4.96 10.07 7.55
CA GLN A 109 5.53 9.92 8.90
C GLN A 109 5.53 8.45 9.36
N ALA A 110 4.46 7.69 9.09
CA ALA A 110 4.40 6.26 9.40
C ALA A 110 5.53 5.47 8.73
N ARG A 111 5.85 5.81 7.47
CA ARG A 111 6.97 5.24 6.72
C ARG A 111 8.32 5.62 7.33
N LEU A 112 8.52 6.90 7.62
CA LEU A 112 9.77 7.39 8.23
C LEU A 112 10.03 6.74 9.59
N ASP A 113 8.99 6.57 10.41
CA ASP A 113 9.11 5.86 11.70
C ASP A 113 9.58 4.41 11.50
N VAL A 114 9.07 3.72 10.48
CA VAL A 114 9.51 2.35 10.17
C VAL A 114 10.93 2.32 9.63
N ILE A 115 11.31 3.25 8.75
CA ILE A 115 12.70 3.37 8.27
C ILE A 115 13.66 3.58 9.44
N ASN A 116 13.27 4.40 10.43
CA ASN A 116 14.05 4.57 11.66
C ASN A 116 14.16 3.29 12.49
N LEU A 117 13.15 2.43 12.49
CA LEU A 117 13.20 1.11 13.14
C LEU A 117 14.13 0.13 12.43
N LEU A 118 14.45 0.33 11.15
CA LEU A 118 15.43 -0.52 10.43
C LEU A 118 16.85 -0.42 11.00
N LYS A 119 17.13 0.56 11.88
CA LYS A 119 18.38 0.59 12.67
C LYS A 119 18.58 -0.69 13.49
N ASP A 120 17.49 -1.38 13.85
CA ASP A 120 17.53 -2.75 14.36
C ASP A 120 17.63 -3.73 13.18
N GLU A 121 18.78 -4.39 13.04
CA GLU A 121 19.06 -5.36 11.96
C GLU A 121 18.12 -6.59 11.97
N LYS A 122 17.26 -6.74 12.98
CA LYS A 122 16.21 -7.77 13.05
C LYS A 122 14.90 -7.34 12.40
N THR A 123 14.83 -6.12 11.87
CA THR A 123 13.61 -5.52 11.30
C THR A 123 13.75 -5.34 9.79
N VAL A 124 12.67 -5.70 9.06
CA VAL A 124 12.53 -5.43 7.62
C VAL A 124 11.28 -4.61 7.34
N TYR A 125 11.34 -3.84 6.27
CA TYR A 125 10.22 -3.07 5.74
C TYR A 125 9.93 -3.50 4.30
N ILE A 126 8.68 -3.86 4.01
CA ILE A 126 8.31 -4.50 2.75
C ILE A 126 7.22 -3.67 2.09
N VAL A 127 7.46 -3.22 0.86
CA VAL A 127 6.50 -2.49 0.03
C VAL A 127 5.96 -3.44 -1.03
N ASN A 128 4.67 -3.75 -0.98
CA ASN A 128 4.01 -4.61 -1.97
C ASN A 128 3.15 -3.78 -2.92
N ASP A 129 3.20 -4.13 -4.21
CA ASP A 129 2.25 -3.62 -5.18
C ASP A 129 2.01 -4.61 -6.32
N TRP A 130 0.81 -4.55 -6.89
CA TRP A 130 0.55 -5.17 -8.17
C TRP A 130 1.05 -4.23 -9.25
N ALA A 131 1.99 -4.71 -10.07
CA ALA A 131 2.35 -3.96 -11.25
C ALA A 131 1.19 -4.00 -12.26
N MET A 132 1.07 -2.94 -13.07
CA MET A 132 0.20 -3.00 -14.25
C MET A 132 0.58 -4.22 -15.07
N LYS A 133 -0.42 -5.00 -15.48
CA LYS A 133 -0.23 -6.24 -16.21
C LYS A 133 0.69 -6.02 -17.41
N PHE A 134 1.62 -6.94 -17.60
CA PHE A 134 2.57 -6.88 -18.68
C PHE A 134 1.86 -7.31 -19.98
N LEU A 135 1.99 -6.48 -21.01
CA LEU A 135 1.47 -6.79 -22.33
C LEU A 135 2.53 -7.62 -23.08
N PRO A 136 2.23 -8.84 -23.53
CA PRO A 136 3.11 -9.63 -24.38
C PRO A 136 3.73 -8.81 -25.50
N HIS A 137 5.05 -8.81 -25.56
CA HIS A 137 5.83 -7.99 -26.47
C HIS A 137 6.70 -8.89 -27.34
N GLN A 138 6.69 -8.65 -28.65
CA GLN A 138 7.54 -9.37 -29.60
C GLN A 138 8.37 -8.36 -30.35
N TYR A 139 9.57 -8.76 -30.78
CA TYR A 139 10.44 -7.89 -31.56
C TYR A 139 9.79 -7.45 -32.87
N ARG A 140 9.00 -8.34 -33.49
CA ARG A 140 8.20 -8.06 -34.68
C ARG A 140 6.81 -8.63 -34.52
N VAL A 141 5.79 -7.79 -34.68
CA VAL A 141 4.38 -8.19 -34.65
C VAL A 141 3.74 -7.85 -35.99
N SER A 142 3.07 -8.82 -36.62
CA SER A 142 2.27 -8.55 -37.81
C SER A 142 1.04 -7.71 -37.42
N GLN A 143 0.56 -6.80 -38.29
CA GLN A 143 -0.57 -5.91 -37.95
C GLN A 143 -1.85 -6.67 -37.54
N SER A 144 -2.02 -7.91 -38.02
CA SER A 144 -3.15 -8.79 -37.67
C SER A 144 -3.10 -9.31 -36.24
N ASP A 145 -1.93 -9.35 -35.61
CA ASP A 145 -1.73 -9.95 -34.27
C ASP A 145 -1.73 -8.90 -33.13
N TRP A 146 -2.24 -7.70 -33.40
CA TRP A 146 -2.25 -6.59 -32.43
C TRP A 146 -3.29 -6.74 -31.32
N PHE A 147 -4.33 -7.56 -31.53
CA PHE A 147 -5.49 -7.62 -30.64
C PHE A 147 -5.62 -8.97 -29.92
N GLY A 148 -6.06 -8.93 -28.66
CA GLY A 148 -6.44 -10.12 -27.90
C GLY A 148 -5.32 -10.87 -27.18
N LYS A 149 -4.12 -10.28 -27.03
CA LYS A 149 -3.02 -10.92 -26.28
C LYS A 149 -3.39 -11.03 -24.79
N LYS A 150 -3.23 -12.23 -24.22
CA LYS A 150 -3.45 -12.47 -22.79
C LYS A 150 -2.37 -11.75 -21.99
N GLU A 151 -2.77 -10.78 -21.17
CA GLU A 151 -1.83 -10.03 -20.32
C GLU A 151 -1.28 -10.90 -19.18
N ILE A 152 -0.04 -10.63 -18.78
CA ILE A 152 0.66 -11.38 -17.72
C ILE A 152 0.56 -10.60 -16.41
N SER A 153 0.10 -11.27 -15.35
CA SER A 153 0.02 -10.67 -14.01
C SER A 153 1.34 -10.84 -13.29
N TRP A 154 1.77 -9.80 -12.58
CA TRP A 154 3.03 -9.85 -11.84
C TRP A 154 2.98 -8.93 -10.62
N HIS A 155 3.49 -9.44 -9.51
CA HIS A 155 3.51 -8.76 -8.22
C HIS A 155 4.93 -8.41 -7.81
N ILE A 156 5.11 -7.24 -7.21
CA ILE A 156 6.40 -6.73 -6.78
C ILE A 156 6.40 -6.55 -5.27
N SER A 157 7.38 -7.15 -4.59
CA SER A 157 7.69 -6.86 -3.19
C SER A 157 9.08 -6.24 -3.11
N VAL A 158 9.20 -5.00 -2.63
CA VAL A 158 10.50 -4.37 -2.37
C VAL A 158 10.78 -4.43 -0.88
N VAL A 159 11.82 -5.18 -0.51
CA VAL A 159 12.25 -5.37 0.87
C VAL A 159 13.39 -4.41 1.17
N PHE A 160 13.26 -3.64 2.24
CA PHE A 160 14.28 -2.76 2.79
C PHE A 160 14.76 -3.29 4.14
N ARG A 161 16.08 -3.26 4.35
CA ARG A 161 16.71 -3.56 5.64
C ARG A 161 17.94 -2.70 5.81
N LYS A 162 18.40 -2.53 7.05
CA LYS A 162 19.72 -1.93 7.31
C LYS A 162 20.70 -3.04 7.67
N ALA A 163 21.85 -3.07 7.01
CA ALA A 163 22.94 -3.97 7.32
C ALA A 163 24.24 -3.16 7.39
N ASN A 164 25.03 -3.33 8.46
CA ASN A 164 26.29 -2.60 8.64
C ASN A 164 26.15 -1.06 8.52
N GLY A 165 25.01 -0.52 8.94
CA GLY A 165 24.75 0.92 8.85
C GLY A 165 24.31 1.43 7.47
N GLN A 166 24.20 0.58 6.45
CA GLN A 166 23.72 0.94 5.11
C GLN A 166 22.32 0.42 4.85
N LEU A 167 21.51 1.20 4.13
CA LEU A 167 20.19 0.78 3.69
C LEU A 167 20.32 -0.07 2.43
N GLU A 168 19.91 -1.32 2.54
CA GLU A 168 19.87 -2.29 1.46
C GLU A 168 18.43 -2.48 0.98
N SER A 169 18.26 -2.69 -0.33
CA SER A 169 16.97 -3.07 -0.89
C SER A 169 17.06 -4.30 -1.79
N ARG A 170 16.05 -5.17 -1.73
CA ARG A 170 15.92 -6.34 -2.60
C ARG A 170 14.51 -6.41 -3.17
N GLY A 171 14.42 -6.58 -4.48
CA GLY A 171 13.16 -6.77 -5.20
C GLY A 171 12.81 -8.25 -5.30
N PHE A 172 11.54 -8.59 -5.12
CA PHE A 172 10.98 -9.90 -5.42
C PHE A 172 9.86 -9.73 -6.45
N ILE A 173 10.04 -10.34 -7.62
CA ILE A 173 9.08 -10.34 -8.71
C ILE A 173 8.44 -11.71 -8.78
N HIS A 174 7.12 -11.75 -8.66
CA HIS A 174 6.33 -12.96 -8.82
C HIS A 174 5.53 -12.81 -10.10
N ILE A 175 5.88 -13.56 -11.14
CA ILE A 175 5.15 -13.60 -12.41
C ILE A 175 4.12 -14.71 -12.31
N ILE A 176 2.84 -14.39 -12.51
CA ILE A 176 1.74 -15.32 -12.22
C ILE A 176 0.89 -15.49 -13.48
N GLU A 177 0.86 -16.69 -14.04
CA GLU A 177 0.20 -16.96 -15.32
C GLU A 177 -1.33 -16.91 -15.22
N PHE A 178 -1.87 -17.43 -14.12
CA PHE A 178 -3.30 -17.47 -13.82
C PHE A 178 -3.55 -16.91 -12.42
N CYS A 179 -4.00 -15.66 -12.36
CA CYS A 179 -4.27 -14.97 -11.10
C CYS A 179 -5.53 -14.10 -11.19
N SER A 180 -6.40 -14.24 -10.19
CA SER A 180 -7.53 -13.35 -9.88
C SER A 180 -7.10 -12.04 -9.22
N GLN A 181 -5.82 -11.91 -8.83
CA GLN A 181 -5.27 -10.81 -8.03
C GLN A 181 -6.05 -10.59 -6.72
N ASP A 182 -6.44 -11.67 -6.05
CA ASP A 182 -7.23 -11.64 -4.83
C ASP A 182 -6.37 -11.62 -3.54
N SER A 183 -7.03 -11.67 -2.40
CA SER A 183 -6.38 -11.74 -1.09
C SER A 183 -5.61 -13.03 -0.84
N ALA A 184 -5.99 -14.15 -1.47
CA ALA A 184 -5.28 -15.41 -1.33
C ALA A 184 -3.89 -15.33 -1.93
N ALA A 185 -3.81 -14.78 -3.15
CA ALA A 185 -2.54 -14.50 -3.82
C ALA A 185 -1.61 -13.65 -2.97
N ILE A 186 -2.11 -12.55 -2.39
CA ILE A 186 -1.32 -11.68 -1.54
C ILE A 186 -0.81 -12.40 -0.29
N VAL A 187 -1.66 -13.18 0.37
CA VAL A 187 -1.29 -13.91 1.58
C VAL A 187 -0.21 -14.96 1.30
N LEU A 188 -0.25 -15.63 0.14
CA LEU A 188 0.76 -16.59 -0.28
C LEU A 188 2.07 -15.90 -0.66
N ILE A 189 2.03 -14.80 -1.41
CA ILE A 189 3.22 -14.00 -1.72
C ILE A 189 3.88 -13.49 -0.44
N MET A 190 3.10 -12.96 0.52
CA MET A 190 3.61 -12.51 1.81
C MET A 190 4.26 -13.64 2.61
N GLN A 191 3.72 -14.86 2.52
CA GLN A 191 4.32 -16.03 3.15
C GLN A 191 5.64 -16.42 2.49
N TYR A 192 5.65 -16.53 1.17
CA TYR A 192 6.84 -16.86 0.38
C TYR A 192 7.98 -15.89 0.68
N VAL A 193 7.76 -14.58 0.52
CA VAL A 193 8.80 -13.55 0.76
C VAL A 193 9.35 -13.66 2.19
N ARG A 194 8.48 -13.88 3.19
CA ARG A 194 8.90 -14.03 4.59
C ARG A 194 9.70 -15.30 4.84
N LYS A 195 9.31 -16.43 4.22
CA LYS A 195 10.04 -17.71 4.33
C LYS A 195 11.43 -17.56 3.73
N THR A 196 11.55 -16.98 2.54
CA THR A 196 12.84 -16.70 1.89
C THR A 196 13.71 -15.80 2.75
N LEU A 197 13.16 -14.70 3.29
CA LEU A 197 13.91 -13.80 4.19
C LEU A 197 14.36 -14.48 5.48
N GLU A 198 13.55 -15.38 6.04
CA GLU A 198 13.92 -16.14 7.24
C GLU A 198 15.07 -17.12 6.97
N THR A 199 15.02 -17.83 5.83
CA THR A 199 16.10 -18.72 5.39
C THR A 199 17.40 -17.96 5.16
N GLU A 200 17.35 -16.84 4.42
CA GLU A 200 18.53 -16.02 4.11
C GLU A 200 19.12 -15.33 5.33
N ASN A 201 18.27 -14.87 6.25
CA ASN A 201 18.70 -14.17 7.45
C ASN A 201 17.86 -14.58 8.67
N PRO A 202 18.25 -15.67 9.37
CA PRO A 202 17.55 -16.16 10.55
C PRO A 202 17.51 -15.17 11.73
N LYS A 203 18.32 -14.09 11.70
CA LYS A 203 18.29 -13.05 12.73
C LYS A 203 17.05 -12.17 12.62
N LEU A 204 16.40 -12.11 11.45
CA LEU A 204 15.18 -11.34 11.27
C LEU A 204 14.07 -11.83 12.21
N LYS A 205 13.34 -10.87 12.79
CA LYS A 205 12.25 -11.14 13.75
C LYS A 205 11.00 -10.33 13.49
N ARG A 206 11.10 -9.22 12.75
CA ARG A 206 9.98 -8.27 12.59
C ARG A 206 9.87 -7.78 11.16
N ALA A 207 8.65 -7.77 10.65
CA ALA A 207 8.32 -7.19 9.34
C ALA A 207 7.27 -6.08 9.50
N PHE A 208 7.46 -5.00 8.76
CA PHE A 208 6.49 -3.95 8.54
C PHE A 208 6.11 -3.96 7.07
N PHE A 209 4.82 -3.92 6.76
CA PHE A 209 4.34 -3.91 5.38
C PHE A 209 3.74 -2.56 5.05
N ARG A 210 3.99 -2.11 3.83
CA ARG A 210 3.24 -1.04 3.17
C ARG A 210 2.64 -1.59 1.89
N GLN A 211 1.34 -1.39 1.70
CA GLN A 211 0.60 -1.99 0.59
C GLN A 211 -0.29 -0.96 -0.10
N ASP A 212 -0.81 -1.32 -1.27
CA ASP A 212 -1.87 -0.56 -1.93
C ASP A 212 -3.21 -0.68 -1.20
N ASN A 213 -4.09 0.28 -1.41
CA ASN A 213 -5.43 0.28 -0.81
C ASN A 213 -6.46 -0.55 -1.60
N ALA A 214 -6.03 -1.33 -2.60
CA ALA A 214 -6.89 -2.23 -3.35
C ALA A 214 -7.47 -3.33 -2.44
N GLY A 215 -8.67 -3.81 -2.78
CA GLY A 215 -9.41 -4.78 -1.97
C GLY A 215 -8.67 -6.10 -1.73
N CYS A 216 -7.74 -6.51 -2.59
CA CYS A 216 -6.92 -7.70 -2.38
C CYS A 216 -5.94 -7.56 -1.21
N TYR A 217 -5.36 -6.38 -1.01
CA TYR A 217 -4.53 -6.06 0.15
C TYR A 217 -5.39 -5.65 1.36
N HIS A 218 -6.34 -4.76 1.13
CA HIS A 218 -7.16 -4.15 2.19
C HIS A 218 -8.47 -4.90 2.41
N SER A 219 -8.36 -6.19 2.75
CA SER A 219 -9.48 -7.03 3.15
C SER A 219 -9.31 -7.57 4.56
N ALA A 220 -10.43 -7.98 5.15
CA ALA A 220 -10.40 -8.68 6.42
C ALA A 220 -9.61 -10.00 6.29
N SER A 221 -9.76 -10.70 5.17
CA SER A 221 -9.03 -11.93 4.87
C SER A 221 -7.52 -11.75 4.95
N THR A 222 -6.97 -10.73 4.26
CA THR A 222 -5.53 -10.46 4.28
C THR A 222 -5.04 -10.07 5.67
N ILE A 223 -5.73 -9.14 6.34
CA ILE A 223 -5.35 -8.66 7.68
C ILE A 223 -5.39 -9.77 8.73
N LEU A 224 -6.42 -10.62 8.70
CA LEU A 224 -6.57 -11.71 9.67
C LEU A 224 -5.62 -12.87 9.35
N ALA A 225 -5.41 -13.20 8.07
CA ALA A 225 -4.42 -14.18 7.65
C ALA A 225 -3.01 -13.81 8.14
N CYS A 226 -2.67 -12.52 8.22
CA CYS A 226 -1.39 -12.05 8.77
C CYS A 226 -1.08 -12.59 10.17
N HIS A 227 -2.11 -12.81 11.01
CA HIS A 227 -1.93 -13.42 12.33
C HIS A 227 -1.61 -14.92 12.23
N HIS A 228 -2.19 -15.63 11.26
CA HIS A 228 -1.97 -17.06 11.07
C HIS A 228 -0.59 -17.31 10.44
N ILE A 229 -0.25 -16.58 9.38
CA ILE A 229 1.07 -16.68 8.73
C ILE A 229 2.21 -16.16 9.60
N ALA A 230 1.90 -15.35 10.62
CA ALA A 230 2.88 -14.99 11.66
C ALA A 230 3.33 -16.18 12.51
N LYS A 231 2.59 -17.29 12.51
CA LYS A 231 2.94 -18.52 13.25
C LYS A 231 3.77 -19.50 12.42
N THR A 232 3.75 -19.38 11.10
CA THR A 232 4.43 -20.32 10.18
C THR A 232 5.90 -19.96 9.95
N THR A 233 6.32 -18.74 10.30
CA THR A 233 7.68 -18.23 10.17
C THR A 233 8.08 -17.47 11.42
N GLY A 234 9.37 -17.39 11.72
CA GLY A 234 9.93 -16.69 12.88
C GLY A 234 9.89 -15.16 12.79
N ILE A 235 9.46 -14.60 11.65
CA ILE A 235 9.37 -13.15 11.42
C ILE A 235 7.96 -12.65 11.71
N LYS A 236 7.74 -11.93 12.80
CA LYS A 236 6.42 -11.39 13.18
C LYS A 236 6.04 -10.17 12.34
N ILE A 237 4.84 -10.18 11.79
CA ILE A 237 4.24 -8.98 11.15
C ILE A 237 3.86 -8.01 12.27
N SER A 238 4.55 -6.87 12.34
CA SER A 238 4.36 -5.85 13.39
C SER A 238 3.25 -4.87 13.02
N ARG A 239 3.23 -4.39 11.77
CA ARG A 239 2.23 -3.45 11.28
C ARG A 239 2.06 -3.55 9.76
N ILE A 240 0.83 -3.31 9.30
CA ILE A 240 0.50 -3.13 7.88
C ILE A 240 -0.07 -1.72 7.72
N ASP A 241 0.51 -0.96 6.79
CA ASP A 241 0.13 0.40 6.47
C ASP A 241 -0.36 0.49 5.01
N PHE A 242 -1.51 1.11 4.79
CA PHE A 242 -2.09 1.27 3.45
C PHE A 242 -1.74 2.65 2.86
N SER A 243 -1.25 2.63 1.62
CA SER A 243 -0.95 3.85 0.87
C SER A 243 -2.24 4.54 0.42
N ASP A 244 -2.31 5.87 0.49
CA ASP A 244 -3.36 6.60 -0.22
C ASP A 244 -3.09 6.61 -1.73
N PRO A 245 -4.13 6.75 -2.58
CA PRO A 245 -3.94 7.09 -3.98
C PRO A 245 -2.98 8.29 -4.08
N GLN A 246 -1.95 8.20 -4.93
CA GLN A 246 -0.90 9.21 -5.10
C GLN A 246 0.05 9.43 -3.89
N GLY A 247 0.02 8.54 -2.90
CA GLY A 247 0.65 8.75 -1.58
C GLY A 247 1.99 8.04 -1.31
N GLY A 248 2.65 7.41 -2.29
CA GLY A 248 4.04 6.93 -2.13
C GLY A 248 4.26 5.41 -2.13
N LYS A 249 3.85 4.72 -3.20
CA LYS A 249 4.29 3.34 -3.54
C LYS A 249 5.54 3.33 -4.42
N GLY A 250 6.26 4.46 -4.48
CA GLY A 250 7.25 4.74 -5.52
C GLY A 250 8.39 3.74 -5.65
N SER A 251 8.69 2.91 -4.64
CA SER A 251 9.73 1.87 -4.77
C SER A 251 9.29 0.71 -5.66
N ALA A 252 8.07 0.21 -5.49
CA ALA A 252 7.55 -0.89 -6.31
C ALA A 252 7.31 -0.41 -7.75
N ASP A 253 6.74 0.78 -7.92
CA ASP A 253 6.55 1.42 -9.23
C ASP A 253 7.88 1.64 -9.97
N ARG A 254 8.90 2.15 -9.25
CA ARG A 254 10.24 2.35 -9.81
C ARG A 254 10.87 1.03 -10.23
N LEU A 255 10.77 0.00 -9.40
CA LEU A 255 11.28 -1.33 -9.75
C LEU A 255 10.54 -1.89 -10.97
N ALA A 256 9.22 -1.73 -11.05
CA ALA A 256 8.44 -2.13 -12.22
C ALA A 256 8.92 -1.43 -13.49
N ALA A 257 9.20 -0.12 -13.41
CA ALA A 257 9.71 0.66 -14.53
C ALA A 257 11.10 0.15 -14.97
N THR A 258 12.03 -0.08 -14.03
CA THR A 258 13.34 -0.66 -14.32
C THR A 258 13.22 -2.01 -15.03
N CYS A 259 12.35 -2.88 -14.54
CA CYS A 259 12.09 -4.20 -15.12
C CYS A 259 11.53 -4.11 -16.54
N LYS A 260 10.56 -3.21 -16.77
CA LYS A 260 10.01 -2.96 -18.11
C LYS A 260 11.07 -2.45 -19.09
N CYS A 261 11.95 -1.55 -18.63
CA CYS A 261 13.07 -1.09 -19.45
C CYS A 261 14.03 -2.24 -19.79
N HIS A 262 14.39 -3.08 -18.81
CA HIS A 262 15.27 -4.25 -19.02
C HIS A 262 14.68 -5.22 -20.04
N ILE A 263 13.40 -5.57 -19.89
CA ILE A 263 12.67 -6.41 -20.86
C ILE A 263 12.65 -5.76 -22.24
N GLY A 264 12.44 -4.44 -22.32
CA GLY A 264 12.46 -3.71 -23.58
C GLY A 264 13.80 -3.80 -24.32
N LEU A 265 14.92 -3.76 -23.60
CA LEU A 265 16.25 -3.99 -24.19
C LEU A 265 16.40 -5.40 -24.75
N PHE A 266 16.00 -6.41 -23.97
CA PHE A 266 16.00 -7.81 -24.40
C PHE A 266 15.17 -8.03 -25.67
N VAL A 267 13.99 -7.40 -25.78
CA VAL A 267 13.16 -7.48 -26.99
C VAL A 267 13.81 -6.77 -28.17
N ASN A 268 14.46 -5.62 -27.96
CA ASN A 268 15.16 -4.89 -29.02
C ASN A 268 16.34 -5.67 -29.62
N GLU A 269 16.85 -6.69 -28.94
CA GLU A 269 17.88 -7.60 -29.43
C GLU A 269 17.35 -8.68 -30.39
N GLY A 270 16.03 -8.73 -30.61
CA GLY A 270 15.40 -9.70 -31.50
C GLY A 270 14.61 -10.78 -30.79
N ASN A 271 14.48 -10.72 -29.46
CA ASN A 271 13.78 -11.73 -28.66
C ASN A 271 12.30 -11.39 -28.47
N ASP A 272 11.52 -12.42 -28.18
CA ASP A 272 10.09 -12.31 -27.87
C ASP A 272 9.84 -12.58 -26.38
N VAL A 273 8.83 -11.89 -25.82
CA VAL A 273 8.38 -12.02 -24.43
C VAL A 273 6.85 -12.10 -24.39
N THR A 274 6.34 -13.31 -24.52
CA THR A 274 4.92 -13.61 -24.73
C THR A 274 4.26 -14.42 -23.62
N ASN A 275 5.05 -15.09 -22.79
CA ASN A 275 4.58 -15.88 -21.65
C ASN A 275 5.41 -15.58 -20.39
N ALA A 276 5.00 -16.16 -19.26
CA ALA A 276 5.64 -15.88 -17.96
C ALA A 276 7.09 -16.34 -17.90
N GLU A 277 7.41 -17.48 -18.51
CA GLU A 277 8.77 -18.02 -18.54
C GLU A 277 9.70 -17.17 -19.41
N GLU A 278 9.23 -16.72 -20.57
CA GLU A 278 9.96 -15.76 -21.40
C GLU A 278 10.18 -14.43 -20.68
N MET A 279 9.21 -13.98 -19.87
CA MET A 279 9.36 -12.80 -19.04
C MET A 279 10.40 -13.00 -17.93
N LYS A 280 10.46 -14.18 -17.30
CA LYS A 280 11.53 -14.55 -16.35
C LYS A 280 12.89 -14.51 -17.05
N ASN A 281 13.01 -15.16 -18.21
CA ASN A 281 14.25 -15.21 -18.99
C ASN A 281 14.71 -13.80 -19.40
N ALA A 282 13.79 -12.94 -19.84
CA ALA A 282 14.10 -11.56 -20.15
C ALA A 282 14.63 -10.80 -18.94
N LEU A 283 14.03 -10.97 -17.75
CA LEU A 283 14.46 -10.31 -16.52
C LEU A 283 15.80 -10.84 -15.97
N LEU A 284 16.16 -12.09 -16.27
CA LEU A 284 17.43 -12.71 -15.88
C LEU A 284 18.52 -12.55 -16.96
N SER A 285 18.17 -12.06 -18.15
CA SER A 285 19.12 -11.79 -19.23
C SER A 285 20.20 -10.79 -18.79
N HIS A 286 21.39 -10.90 -19.38
CA HIS A 286 22.53 -9.99 -19.13
C HIS A 286 22.97 -9.89 -17.66
N GLY A 287 22.84 -10.98 -16.90
CA GLY A 287 23.15 -11.02 -15.47
C GLY A 287 22.03 -10.52 -14.56
N GLY A 288 20.85 -10.27 -15.14
CA GLY A 288 19.63 -9.91 -14.43
C GLY A 288 19.54 -8.45 -13.99
N VAL A 289 18.38 -8.06 -13.47
CA VAL A 289 18.20 -6.76 -12.82
C VAL A 289 18.84 -6.81 -11.42
N GLU A 290 19.76 -5.89 -11.14
CA GLU A 290 20.53 -5.88 -9.89
C GLU A 290 19.61 -5.88 -8.64
N GLY A 291 19.90 -6.79 -7.70
CA GLY A 291 19.16 -6.91 -6.44
C GLY A 291 17.72 -7.43 -6.59
N VAL A 292 17.38 -8.05 -7.73
CA VAL A 292 16.04 -8.58 -8.00
C VAL A 292 16.04 -10.10 -8.08
N ARG A 293 15.08 -10.73 -7.41
CA ARG A 293 14.72 -12.13 -7.57
C ARG A 293 13.46 -12.25 -8.41
N VAL A 294 13.40 -13.26 -9.27
CA VAL A 294 12.27 -13.48 -10.18
C VAL A 294 11.80 -14.93 -10.06
N THR A 295 10.52 -15.09 -9.74
CA THR A 295 9.88 -16.40 -9.59
C THR A 295 8.65 -16.45 -10.48
N VAL A 296 8.47 -17.56 -11.20
CA VAL A 296 7.25 -17.84 -11.98
C VAL A 296 6.34 -18.75 -11.16
N VAL A 297 5.06 -18.40 -11.12
CA VAL A 297 4.02 -19.15 -10.40
C VAL A 297 2.93 -19.50 -11.42
N PRO A 298 2.74 -20.80 -11.75
CA PRO A 298 1.77 -21.19 -12.77
C PRO A 298 0.34 -20.79 -12.36
N TYR A 299 -0.07 -21.14 -11.16
CA TYR A 299 -1.36 -20.72 -10.61
C TYR A 299 -1.29 -20.61 -9.09
N ILE A 300 -2.24 -19.86 -8.54
CA ILE A 300 -2.41 -19.71 -7.10
C ILE A 300 -3.69 -20.44 -6.72
N ASP A 301 -3.56 -21.47 -5.89
CA ASP A 301 -4.72 -22.14 -5.27
C ASP A 301 -5.25 -21.26 -4.12
N ASP A 302 -6.46 -20.73 -4.32
CA ASP A 302 -7.15 -19.82 -3.41
C ASP A 302 -8.03 -20.55 -2.38
N SER A 303 -8.06 -21.89 -2.40
CA SER A 303 -8.86 -22.72 -1.48
C SER A 303 -8.51 -22.54 -0.01
N PHE A 304 -7.35 -21.93 0.31
CA PHE A 304 -6.87 -21.71 1.66
C PHE A 304 -7.51 -20.51 2.38
N VAL A 305 -8.09 -19.53 1.67
CA VAL A 305 -8.68 -18.36 2.33
C VAL A 305 -10.07 -18.72 2.83
N ALA A 306 -10.11 -19.31 4.03
CA ALA A 306 -11.33 -19.39 4.81
C ALA A 306 -12.03 -18.03 4.81
N GLN A 307 -13.37 -18.03 4.77
CA GLN A 307 -14.17 -16.82 4.95
C GLN A 307 -13.95 -16.32 6.38
N LEU A 308 -12.90 -15.53 6.56
CA LEU A 308 -12.53 -14.91 7.81
C LEU A 308 -13.54 -13.79 8.12
N ASP A 309 -13.76 -13.56 9.41
CA ASP A 309 -14.74 -12.59 9.90
C ASP A 309 -14.58 -11.20 9.28
N LYS A 310 -15.71 -10.51 9.12
CA LYS A 310 -15.71 -9.12 8.66
C LYS A 310 -15.11 -8.22 9.74
N ILE A 311 -14.15 -7.37 9.35
CA ILE A 311 -13.71 -6.24 10.18
C ILE A 311 -14.67 -5.06 9.93
N PRO A 312 -15.48 -4.64 10.92
CA PRO A 312 -16.47 -3.58 10.70
C PRO A 312 -15.78 -2.24 10.39
N GLY A 313 -16.18 -1.64 9.26
CA GLY A 313 -15.65 -0.35 8.83
C GLY A 313 -14.21 -0.39 8.32
N ILE A 314 -13.70 -1.56 7.88
CA ILE A 314 -12.33 -1.74 7.36
C ILE A 314 -11.94 -0.68 6.33
N SER A 315 -12.84 -0.31 5.42
CA SER A 315 -12.58 0.71 4.40
C SER A 315 -12.18 2.10 4.92
N LYS A 316 -12.44 2.40 6.20
CA LYS A 316 -12.06 3.66 6.85
C LYS A 316 -10.75 3.56 7.64
N LEU A 317 -10.22 2.35 7.80
CA LEU A 317 -9.00 2.05 8.55
C LEU A 317 -7.81 2.05 7.58
N ASN A 318 -6.64 2.46 8.04
CA ASN A 318 -5.46 2.60 7.19
C ASN A 318 -4.20 1.94 7.77
N ASN A 319 -4.17 1.74 9.09
CA ASN A 319 -3.02 1.18 9.78
C ASN A 319 -3.50 0.06 10.69
N PHE A 320 -2.80 -1.06 10.70
CA PHE A 320 -3.11 -2.25 11.50
C PHE A 320 -1.86 -2.74 12.20
N GLU A 321 -1.76 -2.49 13.50
CA GLU A 321 -0.63 -2.91 14.34
C GLU A 321 -1.00 -4.16 15.14
N PHE A 322 -0.16 -5.19 15.04
CA PHE A 322 -0.40 -6.49 15.67
C PHE A 322 0.26 -6.54 17.06
N LYS A 323 -0.56 -6.59 18.10
CA LYS A 323 -0.14 -6.66 19.52
C LYS A 323 -0.62 -7.96 20.16
N GLY A 324 0.12 -9.04 19.90
CA GLY A 324 -0.18 -10.38 20.43
C GLY A 324 -1.51 -10.90 19.91
N ARG A 325 -2.52 -10.99 20.77
CA ARG A 325 -3.90 -11.44 20.42
C ARG A 325 -4.82 -10.28 20.01
N ASN A 326 -4.31 -9.08 19.87
CA ASN A 326 -5.09 -7.90 19.48
C ASN A 326 -4.50 -7.25 18.24
N ILE A 327 -5.36 -6.67 17.43
CA ILE A 327 -4.98 -5.71 16.39
C ILE A 327 -5.43 -4.33 16.87
N VAL A 328 -4.53 -3.36 16.86
CA VAL A 328 -4.88 -1.95 17.05
C VAL A 328 -4.90 -1.29 15.68
N THR A 329 -5.97 -0.56 15.39
CA THR A 329 -6.17 0.04 14.08
C THR A 329 -6.51 1.52 14.16
N TRP A 330 -6.12 2.26 13.13
CA TRP A 330 -6.33 3.70 13.03
C TRP A 330 -6.91 4.09 11.67
N ARG A 331 -7.69 5.17 11.64
CA ARG A 331 -8.09 5.85 10.40
C ARG A 331 -6.95 6.70 9.83
N ALA A 332 -6.16 7.32 10.70
CA ALA A 332 -4.96 8.06 10.35
C ALA A 332 -3.86 7.69 11.34
N TYR A 333 -2.65 7.52 10.83
CA TYR A 333 -1.54 6.98 11.60
C TYR A 333 -1.32 7.72 12.93
N ASP A 334 -1.45 6.97 14.03
CA ASP A 334 -1.25 7.41 15.41
C ASP A 334 -2.16 8.57 15.87
N VAL A 335 -3.28 8.80 15.19
CA VAL A 335 -4.30 9.77 15.63
C VAL A 335 -5.27 9.11 16.60
N GLY A 336 -5.17 9.49 17.87
CA GLY A 336 -5.91 8.87 18.97
C GLY A 336 -5.31 7.54 19.42
N LYS A 337 -5.95 6.89 20.40
CA LYS A 337 -5.43 5.63 20.99
C LYS A 337 -5.56 4.41 20.07
N GLY A 338 -6.32 4.54 18.98
CA GLY A 338 -6.63 3.46 18.05
C GLY A 338 -7.74 2.54 18.59
N LYS A 339 -8.44 1.91 17.65
CA LYS A 339 -9.50 0.94 17.96
C LYS A 339 -8.89 -0.45 18.12
N ARG A 340 -9.29 -1.18 19.16
CA ARG A 340 -8.78 -2.52 19.45
C ARG A 340 -9.73 -3.60 18.92
N ILE A 341 -9.20 -4.53 18.15
CA ILE A 341 -9.89 -5.72 17.64
C ILE A 341 -9.26 -6.95 18.31
N SER A 342 -10.07 -7.78 18.96
CA SER A 342 -9.61 -9.00 19.64
C SER A 342 -9.70 -10.20 18.71
N LEU A 343 -8.57 -10.87 18.46
CA LEU A 343 -8.51 -12.03 17.57
C LEU A 343 -9.16 -13.29 18.18
N SER A 344 -9.29 -13.36 19.51
CA SER A 344 -9.98 -14.47 20.19
C SER A 344 -11.48 -14.48 19.97
N LYS A 345 -12.10 -13.32 19.71
CA LYS A 345 -13.52 -13.25 19.35
C LYS A 345 -13.79 -13.79 17.95
N ILE A 346 -12.77 -13.72 17.09
CA ILE A 346 -12.80 -14.18 15.70
C ILE A 346 -12.57 -15.71 15.63
N GLN A 347 -11.64 -16.22 16.44
CA GLN A 347 -11.35 -17.66 16.55
C GLN A 347 -12.50 -18.52 17.12
N ALA A 348 -13.43 -17.92 17.88
CA ALA A 348 -14.56 -18.65 18.47
C ALA A 348 -15.55 -19.17 17.40
N GLU A 349 -15.58 -18.57 16.21
CA GLU A 349 -16.39 -19.03 15.07
C GLU A 349 -15.60 -19.97 14.13
N ASP A 350 -14.27 -19.82 14.05
CA ASP A 350 -13.36 -20.64 13.22
C ASP A 350 -13.13 -22.08 13.72
N THR A 351 -13.42 -22.40 14.98
CA THR A 351 -13.09 -23.73 15.57
C THR A 351 -13.92 -24.88 14.95
N LYS A 352 -14.81 -24.60 13.97
CA LYS A 352 -15.61 -25.61 13.25
C LYS A 352 -15.18 -25.89 11.81
N ARG A 353 -14.19 -25.20 11.21
CA ARG A 353 -13.84 -25.40 9.78
C ARG A 353 -12.32 -25.36 9.52
N ASN A 354 -11.74 -26.54 9.68
CA ASN A 354 -10.53 -27.11 9.06
C ASN A 354 -9.17 -26.39 9.10
N GLN A 355 -8.22 -27.18 9.58
CA GLN A 355 -6.77 -27.10 9.39
C GLN A 355 -6.40 -27.90 8.13
N GLN A 356 -5.64 -27.35 7.18
CA GLN A 356 -4.83 -28.11 6.21
C GLN A 356 -3.80 -27.20 5.49
N PRO A 357 -2.72 -27.76 4.91
CA PRO A 357 -1.42 -27.12 4.74
C PRO A 357 -1.29 -26.19 3.53
N VAL A 358 -0.21 -25.41 3.57
CA VAL A 358 0.34 -24.54 2.52
C VAL A 358 0.52 -25.31 1.20
N THR A 359 0.19 -24.66 0.09
CA THR A 359 0.20 -25.21 -1.27
C THR A 359 1.61 -25.62 -1.71
N THR A 360 1.74 -26.86 -2.16
CA THR A 360 2.98 -27.54 -2.61
C THR A 360 3.71 -26.84 -3.75
N GLU A 361 3.04 -26.00 -4.55
CA GLU A 361 3.61 -25.36 -5.75
C GLU A 361 4.51 -24.15 -5.43
N PHE A 362 4.14 -23.33 -4.42
CA PHE A 362 5.06 -22.30 -3.92
C PHE A 362 6.28 -22.92 -3.24
N GLU A 363 6.12 -24.09 -2.59
CA GLU A 363 7.24 -24.81 -1.99
C GLU A 363 8.16 -25.43 -3.06
N LYS A 364 7.60 -25.90 -4.18
CA LYS A 364 8.39 -26.33 -5.35
C LYS A 364 9.13 -25.17 -6.00
N ALA A 365 8.49 -24.01 -6.18
CA ALA A 365 9.15 -22.82 -6.71
C ALA A 365 10.28 -22.34 -5.79
N VAL A 366 10.13 -22.46 -4.46
CA VAL A 366 11.21 -22.21 -3.49
C VAL A 366 12.37 -23.19 -3.68
N GLN A 367 12.09 -24.49 -3.90
CA GLN A 367 13.13 -25.51 -4.10
C GLN A 367 13.86 -25.38 -5.45
N GLU A 368 13.15 -24.98 -6.50
CA GLU A 368 13.74 -24.72 -7.83
C GLU A 368 14.62 -23.45 -7.81
N GLU A 369 14.21 -22.40 -7.08
CA GLU A 369 15.02 -21.20 -6.89
C GLU A 369 16.26 -21.44 -6.00
N GLU A 370 16.15 -22.29 -4.98
CA GLU A 370 17.30 -22.73 -4.17
C GLU A 370 18.32 -23.57 -4.97
N ALA A 371 17.89 -24.20 -6.07
CA ALA A 371 18.74 -25.00 -6.95
C ALA A 371 19.40 -24.18 -8.09
N GLU A 372 18.83 -23.03 -8.47
CA GLU A 372 19.27 -22.26 -9.64
C GLU A 372 20.35 -21.19 -9.39
N GLU A 373 20.57 -20.63 -8.17
CA GLU A 373 21.58 -19.56 -8.07
C GLU A 373 22.29 -19.30 -6.72
N SER A 374 23.62 -19.17 -6.86
CA SER A 374 24.57 -18.54 -5.95
C SER A 374 24.51 -17.01 -6.05
N GLU A 375 24.44 -16.32 -4.90
CA GLU A 375 24.83 -14.92 -4.66
C GLU A 375 24.48 -13.86 -5.73
N SER A 376 23.19 -13.55 -5.92
CA SER A 376 22.82 -12.27 -6.54
C SER A 376 23.17 -11.09 -5.60
N PRO A 377 23.94 -10.08 -6.05
CA PRO A 377 24.38 -8.98 -5.19
C PRO A 377 23.20 -8.19 -4.64
N ILE A 378 23.24 -7.84 -3.36
CA ILE A 378 22.26 -6.96 -2.72
C ILE A 378 22.53 -5.52 -3.14
N TYR A 379 21.52 -4.84 -3.67
CA TYR A 379 21.63 -3.42 -3.96
C TYR A 379 21.77 -2.62 -2.65
N SER A 380 22.89 -1.91 -2.52
CA SER A 380 23.15 -0.98 -1.42
C SER A 380 22.95 0.44 -1.91
N CYS A 381 22.07 1.20 -1.27
CA CYS A 381 21.81 2.59 -1.65
C CYS A 381 23.08 3.44 -1.45
N PRO A 382 23.63 4.11 -2.49
CA PRO A 382 24.89 4.83 -2.35
C PRO A 382 24.84 6.06 -1.43
N GLN A 383 23.67 6.63 -1.11
CA GLN A 383 23.54 7.83 -0.27
C GLN A 383 22.22 7.86 0.53
N GLU A 384 22.26 8.41 1.75
CA GLU A 384 21.09 8.74 2.57
C GLU A 384 20.33 9.89 1.90
N GLY A 385 19.13 9.64 1.36
CA GLY A 385 18.27 10.61 0.71
C GLY A 385 16.82 10.45 1.10
#